data_AF-S6HDA7-F1
#
_entry.id   AF-S6HDA7-F1
#
_cell.length_a   1.000
_cell.length_b   1.000
_cell.length_c   1.000
_cell.angle_alpha   90.00
_cell.angle_beta   90.00
_cell.angle_gamma   90.00
#
_symmetry.space_group_name_H-M   'P 1'
#
loop_
_entity.id
_entity.type
_entity.pdbx_description
1 polymer ?
#
loop_
_entity_poly.entity_id
_entity_poly.type
_entity_poly.pdbx_seq_one_letter_code
_entity_poly.pdbx_strand_id
1 'polypeptide(L)' 'MTFNWHSDPITRTTAVDRHYKNTQNVRRFLTEQCGDGFKFDRPFMAWINDGRAKNMGDVADEWQRRQSGNA' A
#
# COMPACT_ATOMS: atom_id res chain seq x y z
N MET A 1 -11.89 14.01 -10.79
CA MET A 1 -11.43 14.35 -9.42
C MET A 1 -10.27 13.43 -9.09
N THR A 2 -9.19 13.95 -8.52
CA THR A 2 -8.04 13.14 -8.08
C THR A 2 -8.31 12.64 -6.67
N PHE A 3 -8.02 11.37 -6.39
CA PHE A 3 -8.14 10.81 -5.05
C PHE A 3 -7.19 11.53 -4.09
N ASN A 4 -7.71 12.03 -2.96
CA ASN A 4 -6.89 12.68 -1.95
C ASN A 4 -6.31 11.65 -0.97
N TRP A 5 -5.10 11.20 -1.27
CA TRP A 5 -4.34 10.26 -0.45
C TRP A 5 -4.13 10.69 1.01
N HIS A 6 -4.36 11.94 1.40
CA HIS A 6 -4.20 12.40 2.79
C HIS A 6 -5.46 12.23 3.64
N SER A 7 -6.65 12.20 3.03
CA SER A 7 -7.93 12.28 3.77
C SER A 7 -9.01 11.34 3.28
N ASP A 8 -9.01 10.97 2.00
CA ASP A 8 -10.07 10.14 1.44
C ASP A 8 -9.97 8.73 2.02
N PRO A 9 -11.11 8.07 2.32
CA PRO A 9 -11.10 6.71 2.84
C PRO A 9 -10.38 5.76 1.89
N ILE A 10 -9.37 5.06 2.42
CA ILE A 10 -8.66 4.02 1.69
C ILE A 10 -9.33 2.69 2.01
N THR A 11 -9.68 1.96 0.94
CA THR A 11 -10.28 0.63 1.01
C THR A 11 -9.41 -0.35 0.25
N ARG A 12 -9.64 -1.64 0.42
CA ARG A 12 -8.93 -2.67 -0.38
C ARG A 12 -9.14 -2.48 -1.89
N THR A 13 -10.26 -1.90 -2.33
CA THR A 13 -10.55 -1.65 -3.74
C THR A 13 -10.03 -0.30 -4.26
N THR A 14 -9.44 0.55 -3.42
CA THR A 14 -8.87 1.83 -3.85
C THR A 14 -7.73 1.57 -4.83
N ALA A 15 -7.87 2.05 -6.07
CA ALA A 15 -6.86 1.89 -7.10
C ALA A 15 -5.57 2.67 -6.77
N VAL A 16 -4.43 2.04 -6.97
CA VAL A 16 -3.12 2.70 -6.94
C VAL A 16 -2.90 3.32 -8.31
N ASP A 17 -2.95 4.64 -8.37
CA ASP A 17 -2.74 5.41 -9.60
C ASP A 17 -1.35 6.06 -9.62
N ARG A 18 -1.05 6.77 -10.71
CA ARG A 18 0.18 7.55 -10.88
C ARG A 18 0.36 8.67 -9.84
N HIS A 19 -0.67 8.98 -9.06
CA HIS A 19 -0.67 10.02 -8.02
C HIS A 19 -0.56 9.43 -6.62
N TYR A 20 -0.32 8.12 -6.50
CA TYR A 20 -0.08 7.43 -5.24
C TYR A 20 1.00 8.12 -4.39
N LYS A 21 0.74 8.22 -3.09
CA LYS A 21 1.64 8.80 -2.11
C LYS A 21 1.61 7.96 -0.83
N ASN A 22 2.78 7.70 -0.25
CA ASN A 22 2.91 7.12 1.09
C ASN A 22 2.57 8.14 2.18
N THR A 23 1.33 8.57 2.24
CA THR A 23 0.84 9.48 3.29
C THR A 23 0.66 8.73 4.61
N GLN A 24 0.40 9.48 5.69
CA GLN A 24 0.03 8.89 6.96
C GLN A 24 -1.27 8.09 6.88
N ASN A 25 -2.21 8.48 6.02
CA ASN A 25 -3.47 7.76 5.79
C ASN A 25 -3.20 6.37 5.18
N VAL A 26 -2.33 6.29 4.17
CA VAL A 26 -1.88 5.02 3.58
C VAL A 26 -1.19 4.15 4.63
N ARG A 27 -0.30 4.74 5.44
CA ARG A 27 0.39 4.00 6.50
C ARG A 27 -0.60 3.46 7.53
N ARG A 28 -1.62 4.23 7.91
CA ARG A 28 -2.68 3.78 8.83
C ARG A 28 -3.43 2.60 8.25
N PHE A 29 -3.93 2.71 7.02
CA PHE A 29 -4.62 1.62 6.32
C PHE A 29 -3.76 0.36 6.27
N LEU A 30 -2.49 0.46 5.86
CA LEU A 30 -1.62 -0.71 5.77
C LEU A 30 -1.27 -1.30 7.14
N THR A 31 -1.13 -0.48 8.18
CA THR A 31 -0.93 -0.98 9.55
C THR A 31 -2.17 -1.74 10.04
N GLU A 32 -3.38 -1.27 9.72
CA GLU A 32 -4.63 -1.99 10.04
C GLU A 32 -4.76 -3.32 9.29
N GLN A 33 -4.31 -3.40 8.04
CA GLN A 33 -4.37 -4.64 7.23
C GLN A 33 -3.23 -5.63 7.54
N CYS A 34 -2.04 -5.12 7.87
CA CYS A 34 -0.80 -5.89 7.94
C CYS A 34 -0.25 -6.05 9.35
N GLY A 35 -0.81 -5.32 10.33
CA GLY A 35 -0.36 -5.30 11.72
C GLY A 35 0.74 -4.27 12.01
N ASP A 36 1.07 -4.12 13.30
CA ASP A 36 2.01 -3.11 13.82
C ASP A 36 3.44 -3.24 13.28
N GLY A 37 3.80 -4.42 12.76
CA GLY A 37 5.08 -4.66 12.09
C GLY A 37 5.20 -4.02 10.70
N PHE A 38 4.14 -3.38 10.20
CA PHE A 38 4.13 -2.79 8.87
C PHE A 38 5.25 -1.75 8.69
N LYS A 39 6.05 -1.95 7.65
CA LYS A 39 7.10 -1.02 7.23
C LYS A 39 7.19 -0.95 5.72
N PHE A 40 7.45 0.25 5.22
CA PHE A 40 7.89 0.44 3.84
C PHE A 40 9.38 0.11 3.74
N ASP A 41 9.74 -0.71 2.76
CA ASP A 41 11.12 -0.92 2.33
C ASP A 41 11.29 -0.58 0.85
N ARG A 42 12.54 -0.46 0.41
CA ARG A 42 12.86 -0.04 -0.96
C ARG A 42 12.34 -1.03 -2.02
N PRO A 43 12.52 -2.36 -1.88
CA PRO A 43 11.96 -3.31 -2.83
C PRO A 43 10.43 -3.24 -2.93
N PHE A 44 9.73 -3.00 -1.82
CA PHE A 44 8.27 -2.90 -1.79
C PHE A 44 7.81 -1.64 -2.48
N MET A 45 8.47 -0.51 -2.21
CA MET A 45 8.20 0.74 -2.90
C MET A 45 8.46 0.69 -4.40
N ALA A 46 9.51 -0.02 -4.83
CA ALA A 46 9.78 -0.23 -6.25
C ALA A 46 8.64 -1.02 -6.93
N TRP A 47 8.10 -2.04 -6.25
CA TRP A 47 7.00 -2.84 -6.79
C TRP A 47 5.67 -2.07 -6.82
N ILE A 48 5.37 -1.26 -5.81
CA ILE A 48 4.15 -0.42 -5.83
C ILE A 48 4.19 0.49 -7.07
N ASN A 49 5.35 1.11 -7.33
CA ASN A 49 5.55 2.10 -8.39
C ASN A 49 5.93 1.52 -9.77
N ASP A 50 5.86 0.21 -9.99
CA ASP A 50 6.30 -0.41 -11.25
C ASP A 50 5.38 -0.18 -12.46
N GLY A 51 4.31 0.61 -12.29
CA GLY A 51 3.36 0.97 -13.34
C GLY A 51 2.29 -0.08 -13.63
N ARG A 52 2.35 -1.28 -13.04
CA ARG A 52 1.27 -2.28 -13.17
C ARG A 52 0.04 -1.86 -12.36
N ALA A 53 -1.14 -2.11 -12.90
CA ALA A 53 -2.41 -1.86 -12.23
C ALA A 53 -2.51 -2.68 -10.93
N LYS A 54 -2.82 -1.99 -9.83
CA LYS A 54 -2.96 -2.54 -8.48
C LYS A 54 -4.02 -1.77 -7.72
N ASN A 55 -4.55 -2.39 -6.67
CA ASN A 55 -5.34 -1.74 -5.63
C ASN A 55 -4.62 -1.84 -4.28
N MET A 56 -5.12 -1.12 -3.28
CA MET A 56 -4.54 -1.12 -1.94
C MET A 56 -4.65 -2.47 -1.21
N GLY A 57 -5.57 -3.34 -1.62
CA GLY A 57 -5.61 -4.74 -1.21
C GLY A 57 -4.40 -5.51 -1.73
N ASP A 58 -4.06 -5.39 -3.01
CA ASP A 58 -2.88 -6.02 -3.61
C ASP A 58 -1.60 -5.54 -2.90
N VAL A 59 -1.55 -4.28 -2.50
CA VAL A 59 -0.43 -3.70 -1.74
C VAL A 59 -0.30 -4.36 -0.36
N ALA A 60 -1.42 -4.53 0.36
CA ALA A 60 -1.42 -5.20 1.66
C ALA A 60 -1.01 -6.68 1.53
N ASP A 61 -1.56 -7.38 0.55
CA ASP A 61 -1.30 -8.81 0.31
C ASP A 61 0.15 -9.04 -0.10
N GLU A 62 0.72 -8.17 -0.95
CA GLU A 62 2.12 -8.24 -1.34
C GLU A 62 3.06 -8.02 -0.16
N TRP A 63 2.74 -7.08 0.74
CA TRP A 63 3.54 -6.89 1.95
C TRP A 63 3.55 -8.17 2.81
N GLN A 64 2.38 -8.77 3.03
CA GLN A 64 2.27 -10.01 3.81
C GLN A 64 3.04 -11.15 3.16
N ARG A 65 2.89 -11.34 1.83
CA ARG A 65 3.63 -12.34 1.05
C ARG A 65 5.14 -12.20 1.22
N ARG A 66 5.67 -10.97 1.25
CA ARG A 66 7.09 -10.69 1.47
C ARG A 66 7.56 -11.02 2.89
N GLN A 67 6.71 -10.84 3.90
CA GLN A 67 7.06 -11.22 5.26
C GLN A 67 7.07 -12.74 5.46
N SER A 68 6.13 -13.46 4.85
CA SER A 68 6.08 -14.93 4.93
C SER A 68 7.27 -15.62 4.26
N GLY A 69 7.87 -15.00 3.25
CA GLY A 69 9.10 -15.50 2.60
C GLY A 69 10.39 -15.10 3.31
N ASN A 70 10.30 -14.36 4.41
CA ASN A 70 11.43 -13.90 5.23
C ASN A 70 11.50 -14.66 6.59
N ALA A 71 10.81 -15.80 6.67
CA ALA A 71 10.77 -16.73 7.80
C ALA A 71 11.68 -17.94 7.55
#